data_AF-A0A925UKH6-F1
#
_entry.id   AF-A0A925UKH6-F1
#
_cell.length_a   1.000
_cell.length_b   1.000
_cell.length_c   1.000
_cell.angle_alpha   90.00
_cell.angle_beta   90.00
_cell.angle_gamma   90.00
#
_symmetry.space_group_name_H-M   'P 1'
#
loop_
_entity.id
_entity.type
_entity.pdbx_description
1 polymer ?
#
loop_
_entity_poly.entity_id
_entity_poly.type
_entity_poly.pdbx_seq_one_letter_code
_entity_poly.pdbx_strand_id
1 'polypeptide(L)'
;MAVKTNIVIILLISGILGAFNLEDSFVGHIATQTQGFIAVAFVISWLLYGFIMSYKKVKYFFWFITLYWGIGMILTLIAIQLQWFILVIPLVCAFFTPLYGLSYFLTVPIVNKILSFIIFIALPYLSAAFGCFLGKVIRDNLDKKEIEIT
;
A
#
# COMPACT_ATOMS: atom_id res chain seq x y z
N MET A 1 -10.64 -20.50 -3.56
CA MET A 1 -11.50 -19.36 -4.01
C MET A 1 -11.26 -18.09 -3.19
N ALA A 2 -11.18 -18.17 -1.85
CA ALA A 2 -11.01 -17.01 -0.94
C ALA A 2 -9.80 -16.08 -1.20
N VAL A 3 -8.64 -16.60 -1.61
CA VAL A 3 -7.43 -15.79 -1.85
C VAL A 3 -7.62 -14.79 -2.99
N LYS A 4 -8.24 -15.22 -4.09
CA LYS A 4 -8.51 -14.34 -5.26
C LYS A 4 -9.48 -13.22 -4.88
N THR A 5 -10.50 -13.55 -4.11
CA THR A 5 -11.47 -12.57 -3.58
C THR A 5 -10.80 -11.52 -2.70
N ASN A 6 -9.87 -11.92 -1.80
CA ASN A 6 -9.17 -10.96 -0.94
C ASN A 6 -8.26 -10.01 -1.74
N ILE A 7 -7.60 -10.49 -2.80
CA ILE A 7 -6.80 -9.64 -3.70
C ILE A 7 -7.69 -8.62 -4.42
N VAL A 8 -8.81 -9.05 -4.97
CA VAL A 8 -9.74 -8.14 -5.66
C VAL A 8 -10.29 -7.09 -4.68
N ILE A 9 -10.62 -7.48 -3.45
CA ILE A 9 -11.12 -6.55 -2.42
C ILE A 9 -10.06 -5.48 -2.09
N ILE A 10 -8.80 -5.86 -1.84
CA ILE A 10 -7.79 -4.85 -1.49
C ILE A 10 -7.50 -3.90 -2.65
N LEU A 11 -7.57 -4.40 -3.89
CA LEU A 11 -7.41 -3.56 -5.09
C LEU A 11 -8.59 -2.60 -5.26
N LEU A 12 -9.82 -3.05 -5.01
CA LEU A 12 -11.00 -2.19 -5.02
C LEU A 12 -10.94 -1.11 -3.93
N ILE A 13 -10.58 -1.48 -2.70
CA ILE A 13 -10.37 -0.51 -1.60
C ILE A 13 -9.30 0.50 -2.00
N SER A 14 -8.18 0.03 -2.56
CA SER A 14 -7.09 0.90 -3.03
C SER A 14 -7.56 1.86 -4.12
N GLY A 15 -8.34 1.38 -5.09
CA GLY A 15 -8.90 2.19 -6.18
C GLY A 15 -9.90 3.23 -5.68
N ILE A 16 -10.81 2.85 -4.78
CA ILE A 16 -11.80 3.76 -4.19
C ILE A 16 -11.11 4.86 -3.39
N LEU A 17 -10.18 4.49 -2.50
CA LEU A 17 -9.41 5.46 -1.72
C LEU A 17 -8.53 6.34 -2.62
N GLY A 18 -8.05 5.80 -3.74
CA GLY A 18 -7.28 6.54 -4.72
C GLY A 18 -8.11 7.58 -5.46
N ALA A 19 -9.36 7.26 -5.80
CA ALA A 19 -10.23 8.19 -6.53
C ALA A 19 -10.39 9.56 -5.82
N PHE A 20 -10.42 9.57 -4.49
CA PHE A 20 -10.56 10.80 -3.70
C PHE A 20 -9.35 11.75 -3.73
N ASN A 21 -8.18 11.25 -4.13
CA ASN A 21 -6.95 12.02 -4.17
C ASN A 21 -6.45 12.25 -5.61
N LEU A 22 -7.20 11.79 -6.62
CA LEU A 22 -6.75 11.68 -8.01
C LEU A 22 -6.40 13.03 -8.61
N GLU A 23 -7.35 13.95 -8.60
CA GLU A 23 -7.20 15.28 -9.17
C GLU A 23 -6.06 16.07 -8.49
N ASP A 24 -6.10 16.15 -7.16
CA ASP A 24 -5.11 16.92 -6.39
C ASP A 24 -3.69 16.36 -6.49
N SER A 25 -3.55 15.04 -6.64
CA SER A 25 -2.25 14.39 -6.82
C SER A 25 -1.55 14.77 -8.13
N PHE A 26 -2.32 15.15 -9.17
CA PHE A 26 -1.77 15.59 -10.46
C PHE A 26 -1.53 17.09 -10.52
N VAL A 27 -2.42 17.87 -9.91
CA VAL A 27 -2.30 19.33 -9.90
C VAL A 27 -1.24 19.80 -8.90
N GLY A 28 -0.90 18.97 -7.91
CA GLY A 28 0.15 19.28 -6.93
C GLY A 28 -0.30 20.29 -5.89
N HIS A 29 -1.59 20.25 -5.53
CA HIS A 29 -2.12 21.05 -4.43
C HIS A 29 -1.46 20.69 -3.10
N ILE A 30 -1.78 21.43 -2.04
CA ILE A 30 -1.45 21.02 -0.68
C ILE A 30 -2.50 20.01 -0.26
N ALA A 31 -2.09 18.83 0.21
CA ALA A 31 -3.02 17.82 0.65
C ALA A 31 -3.88 18.34 1.82
N THR A 32 -5.18 18.07 1.77
CA THR A 32 -6.11 18.44 2.84
C THR A 32 -6.11 17.39 3.96
N GLN A 33 -6.68 17.77 5.10
CA GLN A 33 -6.82 16.86 6.25
C GLN A 33 -7.57 15.57 5.90
N THR A 34 -8.61 15.67 5.05
CA THR A 34 -9.38 14.51 4.57
C THR A 34 -8.50 13.53 3.80
N GLN A 35 -7.62 14.06 2.94
CA GLN A 35 -6.69 13.25 2.14
C GLN A 35 -5.65 12.58 3.05
N GLY A 36 -5.21 13.28 4.09
CA GLY A 36 -4.41 12.69 5.17
C GLY A 36 -5.08 11.47 5.81
N PHE A 37 -6.36 11.58 6.20
CA PHE A 37 -7.10 10.44 6.75
C PHE A 37 -7.27 9.29 5.76
N ILE A 38 -7.50 9.58 4.48
CA ILE A 38 -7.57 8.57 3.41
C ILE A 38 -6.25 7.82 3.29
N ALA A 39 -5.13 8.52 3.34
CA ALA A 39 -3.81 7.91 3.30
C ALA A 39 -3.55 6.99 4.50
N VAL A 40 -3.95 7.41 5.70
CA VAL A 40 -3.87 6.58 6.91
C VAL A 40 -4.76 5.34 6.77
N ALA A 41 -6.01 5.49 6.33
CA ALA A 41 -6.92 4.37 6.10
C ALA A 41 -6.36 3.37 5.07
N PHE A 42 -5.71 3.87 4.03
CA PHE A 42 -5.03 3.04 3.03
C PHE A 42 -3.88 2.24 3.65
N VAL A 43 -2.99 2.88 4.43
CA VAL A 43 -1.88 2.19 5.10
C VAL A 43 -2.38 1.13 6.09
N ILE A 44 -3.44 1.42 6.85
CA ILE A 44 -4.09 0.46 7.76
C ILE A 44 -4.70 -0.71 6.98
N SER A 45 -5.34 -0.45 5.83
CA SER A 45 -5.92 -1.51 5.00
C SER A 45 -4.86 -2.50 4.53
N TRP A 46 -3.69 -2.01 4.12
CA TRP A 46 -2.55 -2.86 3.74
C TRP A 46 -1.97 -3.64 4.93
N LEU A 47 -1.93 -3.03 6.13
CA LEU A 47 -1.54 -3.73 7.36
C LEU A 47 -2.46 -4.91 7.64
N LEU A 48 -3.77 -4.66 7.67
CA LEU A 48 -4.79 -5.67 7.94
C LEU A 48 -4.79 -6.77 6.88
N TYR A 49 -4.62 -6.38 5.62
CA TYR A 49 -4.52 -7.34 4.53
C TYR A 49 -3.30 -8.26 4.69
N GLY A 50 -2.13 -7.70 5.01
CA GLY A 50 -0.92 -8.48 5.30
C GLY A 50 -1.11 -9.43 6.48
N PHE A 51 -1.74 -8.94 7.54
CA PHE A 51 -2.10 -9.73 8.71
C PHE A 51 -2.99 -10.92 8.36
N ILE A 52 -4.13 -10.68 7.72
CA ILE A 52 -5.13 -11.70 7.39
C ILE A 52 -4.52 -12.77 6.46
N MET A 53 -3.75 -12.37 5.46
CA MET A 53 -3.18 -13.30 4.47
C MET A 53 -2.08 -14.18 5.08
N SER A 54 -1.26 -13.61 5.97
CA SER A 54 -0.26 -14.38 6.72
C SER A 54 -0.90 -15.33 7.75
N TYR A 55 -1.93 -14.85 8.47
CA TYR A 55 -2.70 -15.67 9.40
C TYR A 55 -3.34 -16.88 8.70
N LYS A 56 -3.93 -16.68 7.51
CA LYS A 56 -4.53 -17.74 6.68
C LYS A 56 -3.54 -18.67 5.96
N LYS A 57 -2.23 -18.61 6.27
CA LYS A 57 -1.17 -19.43 5.65
C LYS A 57 -1.16 -19.33 4.11
N VAL A 58 -1.50 -18.18 3.54
CA VAL A 58 -1.52 -18.01 2.08
C VAL A 58 -0.10 -18.07 1.54
N LYS A 59 0.21 -19.17 0.85
CA LYS A 59 1.51 -19.39 0.21
C LYS A 59 1.78 -18.29 -0.82
N TYR A 60 3.03 -17.84 -0.90
CA TYR A 60 3.49 -16.79 -1.83
C TYR A 60 2.91 -15.38 -1.62
N PHE A 61 2.16 -15.12 -0.53
CA PHE A 61 1.65 -13.78 -0.27
C PHE A 61 2.76 -12.73 -0.14
N PHE A 62 3.85 -13.08 0.56
CA PHE A 62 5.00 -12.19 0.69
C PHE A 62 5.64 -11.86 -0.68
N TRP A 63 5.72 -12.85 -1.57
CA TRP A 63 6.17 -12.63 -2.95
C TRP A 63 5.22 -11.71 -3.73
N PHE A 64 3.91 -11.90 -3.55
CA PHE A 64 2.92 -11.03 -4.17
C PHE A 64 3.08 -9.56 -3.73
N ILE A 65 3.18 -9.28 -2.43
CA ILE A 65 3.34 -7.88 -1.95
C ILE A 65 4.65 -7.27 -2.45
N THR A 66 5.74 -8.03 -2.46
CA THR A 66 7.05 -7.54 -2.93
C THR A 66 7.02 -7.25 -4.43
N LEU A 67 6.41 -8.13 -5.24
CA LEU A 67 6.25 -7.89 -6.67
C LEU A 67 5.28 -6.74 -6.95
N TYR A 68 4.17 -6.66 -6.22
CA TYR A 68 3.17 -5.61 -6.36
C TYR A 68 3.79 -4.22 -6.14
N TRP A 69 4.46 -4.03 -4.99
CA TRP A 69 5.09 -2.76 -4.67
C TRP A 69 6.37 -2.51 -5.47
N GLY A 70 7.13 -3.55 -5.80
CA GLY A 70 8.32 -3.46 -6.65
C GLY A 70 8.01 -3.04 -8.08
N ILE A 71 6.98 -3.63 -8.70
CA ILE A 71 6.49 -3.20 -10.02
C ILE A 71 6.00 -1.76 -9.95
N GLY A 72 5.24 -1.38 -8.92
CA GLY A 72 4.82 0.00 -8.70
C GLY A 72 5.99 0.97 -8.62
N MET A 73 7.07 0.62 -7.92
CA MET A 73 8.30 1.41 -7.84
C MET A 73 8.99 1.57 -9.19
N ILE A 74 9.18 0.47 -9.93
CA ILE A 74 9.83 0.50 -11.25
C ILE A 74 9.02 1.35 -12.23
N LEU A 75 7.69 1.16 -12.27
CA LEU A 75 6.82 1.95 -13.13
C LEU A 75 6.86 3.44 -12.78
N THR A 76 6.94 3.78 -11.49
CA THR A 76 7.06 5.16 -11.03
C THR A 76 8.39 5.78 -11.47
N LEU A 77 9.50 5.06 -11.32
CA LEU A 77 10.82 5.52 -11.77
C LEU A 77 10.84 5.75 -13.29
N ILE A 78 10.25 4.84 -14.07
CA ILE A 78 10.10 4.98 -15.52
C ILE A 78 9.25 6.20 -15.88
N ALA A 79 8.12 6.40 -15.18
CA ALA A 79 7.23 7.54 -15.41
C ALA A 79 7.94 8.88 -15.17
N ILE A 80 8.73 8.98 -14.09
CA ILE A 80 9.55 10.15 -13.79
C ILE A 80 10.57 10.40 -14.90
N GLN A 81 11.26 9.36 -15.36
CA GLN A 81 12.31 9.48 -16.38
C GLN A 81 11.77 9.90 -17.75
N LEU A 82 10.61 9.35 -18.16
CA LEU A 82 10.02 9.60 -19.47
C LEU A 82 9.17 10.87 -19.52
N GLN A 83 8.85 11.49 -18.38
CA GLN A 83 7.83 12.54 -18.26
C GLN A 83 6.46 12.14 -18.84
N TRP A 84 6.22 10.84 -19.02
CA TRP A 84 5.02 10.28 -19.62
C TRP A 84 3.97 9.97 -18.55
N PHE A 85 3.56 11.02 -17.83
CA PHE A 85 2.53 10.90 -16.81
C PHE A 85 1.25 10.29 -17.40
N ILE A 86 0.85 10.66 -18.62
CA ILE A 86 -0.42 10.24 -19.27
C ILE A 86 -0.59 8.72 -19.44
N LEU A 87 0.48 7.96 -19.72
CA LEU A 87 0.41 6.50 -19.93
C LEU A 87 0.54 5.71 -18.62
N VAL A 88 1.14 6.32 -17.60
CA VAL A 88 1.41 5.68 -16.31
C VAL A 88 0.37 6.08 -15.25
N ILE A 89 -0.43 7.12 -15.53
CA ILE A 89 -1.55 7.61 -14.71
C ILE A 89 -2.45 6.49 -14.20
N PRO A 90 -3.04 5.58 -14.99
CA PRO A 90 -4.01 4.62 -14.46
C PRO A 90 -3.39 3.62 -13.47
N LEU A 91 -2.15 3.23 -13.74
CA LEU A 91 -1.36 2.29 -12.94
C LEU A 91 -0.71 2.95 -11.72
N VAL A 92 -0.41 4.24 -11.77
CA VAL A 92 0.00 5.01 -10.59
C VAL A 92 -1.21 5.36 -9.75
N CYS A 93 -2.37 5.58 -10.37
CA CYS A 93 -3.58 6.03 -9.69
C CYS A 93 -4.15 5.01 -8.71
N ALA A 94 -4.15 3.73 -9.09
CA ALA A 94 -4.65 2.68 -8.20
C ALA A 94 -3.70 2.35 -7.03
N PHE A 95 -2.45 2.80 -7.09
CA PHE A 95 -1.38 2.39 -6.18
C PHE A 95 -0.86 3.54 -5.29
N PHE A 96 -0.83 4.76 -5.83
CA PHE A 96 -0.11 5.90 -5.26
C PHE A 96 -0.99 7.04 -4.82
N THR A 97 -2.12 7.21 -5.47
CA THR A 97 -3.02 8.33 -5.20
C THR A 97 -3.54 8.37 -3.76
N PRO A 98 -3.85 7.24 -3.09
CA PRO A 98 -4.16 7.28 -1.67
C PRO A 98 -3.01 7.85 -0.83
N LEU A 99 -1.76 7.62 -1.24
CA LEU A 99 -0.56 7.99 -0.49
C LEU A 99 -0.18 9.48 -0.63
N TYR A 100 -0.69 10.17 -1.65
CA TYR A 100 -0.51 11.62 -1.79
C TYR A 100 -0.95 12.37 -0.51
N GLY A 101 -2.00 11.90 0.16
CA GLY A 101 -2.44 12.46 1.44
C GLY A 101 -1.42 12.41 2.58
N LEU A 102 -0.38 11.57 2.50
CA LEU A 102 0.73 11.58 3.46
C LEU A 102 1.52 12.90 3.45
N SER A 103 1.47 13.65 2.34
CA SER A 103 2.08 14.98 2.27
C SER A 103 1.47 15.97 3.28
N TYR A 104 0.23 15.74 3.74
CA TYR A 104 -0.39 16.50 4.83
C TYR A 104 0.42 16.39 6.13
N PHE A 105 0.93 15.20 6.47
CA PHE A 105 1.65 14.96 7.73
C PHE A 105 3.14 15.23 7.62
N LEU A 106 3.72 14.95 6.46
CA LEU A 106 5.17 14.91 6.34
C LEU A 106 5.78 16.31 6.21
N THR A 107 5.01 17.35 5.84
CA THR A 107 5.52 18.72 5.59
C THR A 107 6.86 18.71 4.82
N VAL A 108 7.10 17.67 4.00
CA VAL A 108 8.33 17.53 3.25
C VAL A 108 8.17 18.50 2.10
N PRO A 109 8.97 19.60 2.06
CA PRO A 109 8.92 20.45 0.90
C PRO A 109 9.29 19.59 -0.30
N ILE A 110 8.52 19.70 -1.38
CA ILE A 110 8.56 18.87 -2.61
C ILE A 110 9.93 18.95 -3.35
N VAL A 111 10.94 19.57 -2.73
CA VAL A 111 12.30 19.83 -3.25
C VAL A 111 12.96 18.56 -3.79
N ASN A 112 12.66 17.39 -3.24
CA ASN A 112 13.07 16.12 -3.84
C ASN A 112 11.89 15.18 -4.06
N LYS A 113 11.19 15.38 -5.19
CA LYS A 113 10.05 14.55 -5.64
C LYS A 113 10.34 13.04 -5.56
N ILE A 114 11.55 12.62 -5.92
CA ILE A 114 11.96 11.20 -5.91
C ILE A 114 11.93 10.65 -4.49
N LEU A 115 12.48 11.39 -3.52
CA LEU A 115 12.50 10.96 -2.12
C LEU A 115 11.09 10.84 -1.54
N SER A 116 10.19 11.80 -1.85
CA SER A 116 8.79 11.73 -1.44
C SER A 116 8.09 10.49 -2.00
N PHE A 117 8.30 10.17 -3.29
CA PHE A 117 7.75 8.95 -3.89
C PHE A 117 8.29 7.67 -3.25
N ILE A 118 9.59 7.61 -2.94
CA ILE A 118 10.19 6.45 -2.25
C ILE A 118 9.54 6.25 -0.88
N ILE A 119 9.38 7.31 -0.09
CA ILE A 119 8.74 7.26 1.23
C ILE A 119 7.29 6.77 1.10
N PHE A 120 6.56 7.28 0.11
CA PHE A 120 5.18 6.88 -0.13
C PHE A 120 5.06 5.40 -0.48
N ILE A 121 5.99 4.80 -1.22
CA ILE A 121 6.00 3.34 -1.50
C ILE A 121 6.42 2.53 -0.28
N ALA A 122 7.45 3.01 0.42
CA ALA A 122 8.05 2.28 1.54
C ALA A 122 7.05 2.09 2.68
N LEU A 123 6.26 3.12 3.01
CA LEU A 123 5.28 3.07 4.10
C LEU A 123 4.24 1.93 4.00
N PRO A 124 3.45 1.81 2.92
CA PRO A 124 2.46 0.76 2.77
C PRO A 124 3.11 -0.61 2.57
N TYR A 125 4.28 -0.70 1.92
CA TYR A 125 5.04 -1.95 1.83
C TYR A 125 5.47 -2.44 3.22
N LEU A 126 6.10 -1.58 4.02
CA LEU A 126 6.52 -1.89 5.38
C LEU A 126 5.32 -2.20 6.27
N SER A 127 4.21 -1.47 6.11
CA SER A 127 2.95 -1.73 6.79
C SER A 127 2.41 -3.13 6.48
N ALA A 128 2.36 -3.51 5.20
CA ALA A 128 1.92 -4.84 4.78
C ALA A 128 2.88 -5.95 5.25
N ALA A 129 4.19 -5.71 5.18
CA ALA A 129 5.20 -6.65 5.67
C ALA A 129 5.13 -6.83 7.19
N PHE A 130 4.89 -5.74 7.94
CA PHE A 130 4.69 -5.77 9.38
C PHE A 130 3.38 -6.50 9.74
N GLY A 131 2.30 -6.24 9.01
CA GLY A 131 1.07 -7.02 9.09
C GLY A 131 1.33 -8.51 8.88
N CYS A 132 2.10 -8.89 7.86
CA CYS A 132 2.50 -10.28 7.63
C CYS A 132 3.22 -10.88 8.83
N PHE A 133 4.17 -10.15 9.39
CA PHE A 133 4.95 -10.58 10.54
C PHE A 133 4.03 -10.83 11.75
N LEU A 134 3.16 -9.87 12.09
CA LEU A 134 2.20 -10.02 13.19
C LEU A 134 1.25 -11.21 12.97
N GLY A 135 0.70 -11.35 11.76
CA GLY A 135 -0.20 -12.46 11.43
C GLY A 135 0.47 -13.82 11.57
N LYS A 136 1.77 -13.90 11.26
CA LYS A 136 2.58 -15.10 11.44
C LYS A 136 2.81 -15.39 12.93
N VAL A 137 3.27 -14.39 13.69
CA VAL A 137 3.58 -14.54 15.12
C VAL A 137 2.35 -14.95 15.92
N ILE A 138 1.20 -14.30 15.71
CA ILE A 138 -0.03 -14.63 16.46
C ILE A 138 -0.47 -16.07 16.16
N ARG A 139 -0.51 -16.44 14.87
CA ARG A 139 -0.86 -17.79 14.44
C ARG A 139 0.08 -18.85 15.03
N ASP A 140 1.38 -18.64 14.94
CA ASP A 140 2.36 -19.62 15.42
C ASP A 140 2.29 -19.80 16.95
N ASN A 141 1.85 -18.79 17.70
CA ASN A 141 1.60 -18.91 19.15
C ASN A 141 0.27 -19.64 19.46
N LEU A 142 -0.76 -19.49 18.63
CA LEU A 142 -2.02 -20.21 18.79
C LEU A 142 -1.87 -21.70 18.45
N ASP A 143 -1.20 -22.01 17.33
CA ASP A 143 -0.93 -23.40 16.91
C ASP A 143 -0.13 -24.16 17.99
N LYS A 144 0.82 -23.50 18.68
CA LYS A 144 1.58 -24.11 19.80
C LYS A 144 0.70 -24.45 21.01
N LYS A 145 -0.23 -23.57 21.37
CA LYS A 145 -1.14 -23.80 22.50
C LYS A 145 -2.08 -24.98 22.26
N GLU A 146 -2.53 -25.20 21.03
CA GLU A 146 -3.39 -26.35 20.72
C GLU A 146 -2.64 -27.68 20.90
N ILE A 147 -1.35 -27.72 20.56
CA ILE A 147 -0.50 -28.92 20.72
C ILE A 147 -0.27 -29.24 22.21
N GLU A 148 -0.16 -28.24 23.09
CA GLU A 148 0.02 -28.46 24.53
C GLU A 148 -1.24 -29.00 25.24
N ILE A 149 -2.41 -28.88 24.63
CA ILE A 149 -3.71 -29.30 25.18
C ILE A 149 -4.11 -30.70 24.70
N THR A 150 -3.42 -31.26 23.69
CA THR A 150 -3.72 -32.56 23.07
C THR A 150 -2.77 -33.65 23.57
#